data_AF-A0A920T588-F1
#
_entry.id   AF-A0A920T588-F1
#
_cell.length_a   1.000
_cell.length_b   1.000
_cell.length_c   1.000
_cell.angle_alpha   90.00
_cell.angle_beta   90.00
_cell.angle_gamma   90.00
#
_symmetry.space_group_name_H-M   'P 1'
#
loop_
_entity.id
_entity.type
_entity.pdbx_description
1 polymer ?
#
loop_
_entity_poly.entity_id
_entity_poly.type
_entity_poly.pdbx_seq_one_letter_code
_entity_poly.pdbx_strand_id
1 'polypeptide(L)' 'MISLNKLNQFSVPDDWITIKTIEAHTGGEPLRIIIDGYPELKGKPY' A
#
# COMPACT_ATOMS: atom_id res chain seq x y z
N MET A 1 -9.85 -27.31 -13.03
CA MET A 1 -9.38 -26.77 -11.73
C MET A 1 -8.35 -25.70 -12.05
N ILE A 2 -8.56 -24.44 -11.65
CA ILE A 2 -7.64 -23.34 -11.97
C ILE A 2 -6.53 -23.32 -10.91
N SER A 3 -5.27 -23.24 -11.35
CA SER A 3 -4.12 -23.12 -10.45
C SER A 3 -3.91 -21.65 -10.05
N LEU A 4 -4.10 -21.35 -8.77
CA LEU A 4 -4.01 -19.99 -8.21
C LEU A 4 -2.56 -19.51 -7.98
N ASN A 5 -1.59 -20.43 -8.00
CA ASN A 5 -0.18 -20.11 -7.74
C ASN A 5 0.42 -19.09 -8.73
N LYS A 6 -0.14 -19.01 -9.95
CA LYS A 6 0.28 -18.02 -10.96
C LYS A 6 0.02 -16.57 -10.55
N LEU A 7 -0.96 -16.32 -9.66
CA LEU A 7 -1.27 -14.95 -9.19
C LEU A 7 -0.14 -14.38 -8.32
N ASN A 8 0.59 -15.23 -7.58
CA ASN A 8 1.71 -14.80 -6.75
C ASN A 8 2.97 -14.43 -7.56
N GLN A 9 2.98 -14.72 -8.86
CA GLN A 9 4.07 -14.39 -9.78
C GLN A 9 3.75 -13.18 -10.66
N PHE A 10 2.62 -12.51 -10.42
CA PHE A 10 2.26 -11.32 -11.17
C PHE A 10 3.21 -10.17 -10.83
N SER A 11 3.99 -9.74 -11.82
CA SER A 11 4.85 -8.57 -11.73
C SER A 11 4.10 -7.37 -12.30
N VAL A 12 4.04 -6.29 -11.53
CA VAL A 12 3.51 -5.00 -11.99
C VAL A 12 4.57 -4.26 -12.83
N PRO A 13 4.15 -3.38 -13.75
CA PRO A 13 5.07 -2.46 -14.43
C PRO A 13 5.79 -1.52 -13.45
N ASP A 14 7.05 -1.21 -13.74
CA ASP A 14 7.90 -0.39 -12.85
C ASP A 14 7.45 1.08 -12.76
N ASP A 15 6.68 1.57 -13.73
CA ASP A 15 6.14 2.94 -13.77
C ASP A 15 4.87 3.12 -12.92
N TRP A 16 4.37 2.04 -12.31
CA TRP A 16 3.20 2.11 -11.45
C TRP A 16 3.54 2.69 -10.09
N ILE A 17 2.72 3.64 -9.65
CA ILE A 17 2.75 4.13 -8.28
C ILE A 17 2.31 2.99 -7.36
N THR A 18 3.20 2.59 -6.46
CA THR A 18 2.93 1.57 -5.46
C THR A 18 2.83 2.23 -4.09
N ILE A 19 1.69 2.08 -3.40
CA ILE A 19 1.52 2.51 -2.01
C ILE A 19 1.33 1.27 -1.15
N LYS A 20 2.17 1.09 -0.14
CA LYS A 20 2.08 -0.03 0.80
C LYS A 20 1.32 0.42 2.04
N THR A 21 0.28 -0.32 2.42
CA THR A 21 -0.58 0.03 3.56
C THR A 21 -0.76 -1.11 4.55
N ILE A 22 -1.11 -0.74 5.78
CA ILE A 22 -1.70 -1.63 6.78
C ILE A 22 -3.13 -1.14 7.02
N GLU A 23 -4.10 -2.03 6.86
CA GLU A 23 -5.50 -1.76 7.18
C GLU A 23 -5.78 -2.18 8.64
N ALA A 24 -6.46 -1.32 9.38
CA ALA A 24 -6.86 -1.53 10.76
C ALA A 24 -8.25 -0.91 10.99
N HIS A 25 -8.82 -1.11 12.18
CA HIS A 25 -10.04 -0.41 12.59
C HIS A 25 -10.09 -0.24 14.11
N THR A 26 -10.80 0.79 14.57
CA THR A 26 -11.07 1.02 16.00
C THR A 26 -12.56 1.29 16.17
N GLY A 27 -13.27 0.48 16.95
CA GLY A 27 -14.71 0.64 17.13
C GLY A 27 -15.55 0.41 15.87
N GLY A 28 -14.97 -0.25 14.85
CA GLY A 28 -15.61 -0.45 13.54
C GLY A 28 -15.25 0.63 12.52
N GLU A 29 -14.61 1.72 12.95
CA GLU A 29 -14.14 2.77 12.04
C GLU A 29 -12.82 2.38 11.38
N PRO A 30 -12.72 2.42 10.04
CA PRO A 30 -11.54 1.99 9.31
C PRO A 30 -10.37 2.97 9.49
N LEU A 31 -9.16 2.41 9.54
CA LEU A 31 -7.90 3.12 9.55
C LEU A 31 -6.99 2.50 8.49
N ARG A 32 -6.38 3.35 7.66
CA ARG A 32 -5.36 2.95 6.69
C ARG A 32 -4.06 3.64 7.04
N ILE A 33 -3.04 2.85 7.34
CA ILE A 33 -1.71 3.33 7.68
C ILE A 33 -0.84 3.16 6.43
N ILE A 34 -0.39 4.27 5.83
CA ILE A 34 0.56 4.26 4.73
C ILE A 34 1.96 4.03 5.30
N ILE A 35 2.65 2.98 4.85
CA ILE A 35 3.98 2.61 5.35
C ILE A 35 5.09 2.76 4.30
N ASP A 36 4.75 2.87 3.02
CA ASP A 36 5.71 3.12 1.94
C ASP A 36 4.99 3.67 0.68
N GLY A 37 5.75 4.25 -0.24
CA GLY A 37 5.26 4.72 -1.54
C GLY A 37 4.71 6.15 -1.56
N TYR A 38 4.82 6.86 -0.43
CA TYR A 38 4.45 8.27 -0.32
C TYR A 38 5.72 9.14 -0.34
N PRO A 39 5.71 10.32 -0.99
CA PRO A 39 6.86 11.21 -0.98
C PRO A 39 7.15 11.75 0.43
N GLU A 40 8.40 12.14 0.65
CA GLU A 40 8.78 12.84 1.88
C GLU A 40 7.98 14.14 2.04
N LEU A 41 7.37 14.30 3.22
CA LEU A 41 6.58 15.48 3.55
C LEU A 41 7.51 16.58 4.09
N LYS A 42 7.63 17.69 3.34
CA LYS A 42 8.44 18.84 3.75
C LYS A 42 7.67 19.74 4.72
N GLY A 43 8.18 19.90 5.94
CA GLY A 43 7.68 20.88 6.91
C GLY A 43 8.39 22.23 6.78
N LYS A 44 7.71 23.33 7.15
CA LYS A 44 8.36 24.62 7.39
C LYS A 44 8.81 24.70 8.86
N PRO A 45 9.97 25.29 9.18
CA PRO A 45 10.30 25.64 10.55
C PRO A 45 9.30 26.68 11.08
N TYR A 46 8.93 26.53 12.35
CA TYR A 46 8.06 27.44 13.10
C TYR A 46 8.80 28.72 13.51
#